data_AF-A0A4Y2F4H2-F1
#
_entry.id   AF-A0A4Y2F4H2-F1
#
_cell.length_a   1.000
_cell.length_b   1.000
_cell.length_c   1.000
_cell.angle_alpha   90.00
_cell.angle_beta   90.00
_cell.angle_gamma   90.00
#
_symmetry.space_group_name_H-M   'P 1'
#
loop_
_entity.id
_entity.type
_entity.pdbx_description
1 polymer ?
#
loop_
_entity_poly.entity_id
_entity_poly.type
_entity_poly.pdbx_seq_one_letter_code
_entity_poly.pdbx_strand_id
1 'polypeptide(L)'
;MEKAQEISKKLNVEGDASFYSGWLHKFKLRHSITVKTVSGESGDADCETVDDWIRNQLPDLIKGYEQKDVSNADETGLFYNLLPSKTLAIKSDTCHGE
;
A
#
# COMPACT_ATOMS: atom_id res chain seq x y z
N MET A 1 9.16 19.94 -7.19
CA MET A 1 9.27 21.23 -7.90
C MET A 1 8.69 21.09 -9.29
N GLU A 2 9.20 20.13 -10.08
CA GLU A 2 8.73 19.80 -11.43
C GLU A 2 7.20 19.62 -11.54
N LYS A 3 6.58 18.82 -10.64
CA LYS A 3 5.11 18.64 -10.62
C LYS A 3 4.32 19.93 -10.33
N ALA A 4 4.84 20.81 -9.47
CA ALA A 4 4.16 22.07 -9.16
C ALA A 4 4.22 23.03 -10.36
N GLN A 5 5.35 23.05 -11.08
CA GLN A 5 5.50 23.79 -12.33
C GLN A 5 4.60 23.22 -13.44
N GLU A 6 4.48 21.89 -13.56
CA GLU A 6 3.57 21.23 -14.51
C GLU A 6 2.11 21.63 -14.27
N ILE A 7 1.65 21.61 -13.01
CA ILE A 7 0.28 22.01 -12.63
C ILE A 7 0.06 23.50 -12.89
N SER A 8 1.03 24.35 -12.54
CA SER A 8 0.96 25.79 -12.79
C SER A 8 0.78 26.11 -14.28
N LYS A 9 1.49 25.39 -15.16
CA LYS A 9 1.32 25.50 -16.61
C LYS A 9 -0.07 25.06 -17.06
N LYS A 10 -0.58 23.94 -16.55
CA LYS A 10 -1.94 23.46 -16.85
C LYS A 10 -3.03 24.43 -16.39
N LEU A 11 -2.80 25.16 -15.31
CA LEU A 11 -3.74 26.13 -14.74
C LEU A 11 -3.57 27.55 -15.31
N ASN A 12 -2.68 27.73 -16.28
CA ASN A 12 -2.44 29.01 -16.96
C ASN A 12 -2.11 30.17 -16.00
N VAL A 13 -1.39 29.87 -14.91
CA VAL A 13 -0.96 30.87 -13.92
C VAL A 13 0.15 31.72 -14.54
N GLU A 14 -0.09 33.02 -14.70
CA GLU A 14 0.88 33.98 -15.22
C GLU A 14 1.80 34.48 -14.09
N GLY A 15 3.12 34.30 -14.24
CA GLY A 15 4.14 34.81 -13.32
C GLY A 15 5.14 33.75 -12.81
N ASP A 16 6.26 34.22 -12.24
CA ASP A 16 7.27 33.37 -11.59
C ASP A 16 6.72 32.82 -10.27
N ALA A 17 6.01 31.70 -10.34
CA ALA A 17 5.56 30.99 -9.15
C ALA A 17 6.77 30.44 -8.38
N SER A 18 7.07 31.04 -7.23
CA SER A 18 8.13 30.61 -6.32
C SER A 18 7.64 29.42 -5.49
N PHE A 19 7.83 28.21 -6.02
CA PHE A 19 7.45 26.99 -5.30
C PHE A 19 8.47 26.69 -4.18
N TYR A 20 8.22 27.11 -2.95
CA TYR A 20 9.13 26.76 -1.85
C TYR A 20 8.89 25.32 -1.36
N SER A 21 9.87 24.43 -1.56
CA SER A 21 9.87 23.07 -1.02
C SER A 21 9.76 23.06 0.52
N GLY A 22 10.30 24.08 1.18
CA GLY A 22 10.26 24.24 2.63
C GLY A 22 8.86 24.44 3.20
N TRP A 23 7.93 25.10 2.49
CA TRP A 23 6.56 25.26 2.96
C TRP A 23 5.83 23.91 3.02
N LEU A 24 5.96 23.10 1.96
CA LEU A 24 5.35 21.76 1.93
C LEU A 24 5.92 20.86 3.02
N HIS A 25 7.23 20.93 3.27
CA HIS A 25 7.85 20.19 4.37
C HIS A 25 7.32 20.64 5.73
N LYS A 26 7.25 21.95 5.99
CA LYS A 26 6.68 22.51 7.23
C LYS A 26 5.20 22.17 7.40
N PHE A 27 4.43 22.16 6.32
CA PHE A 27 3.03 21.77 6.30
C PHE A 27 2.85 20.31 6.70
N LYS A 28 3.60 19.40 6.06
CA LYS A 28 3.59 17.97 6.41
C LYS A 28 3.96 17.74 7.88
N LEU A 29 5.00 18.42 8.37
CA LEU A 29 5.40 18.35 9.78
C LEU A 29 4.30 18.85 10.72
N ARG A 30 3.67 19.99 10.42
CA ARG A 30 2.61 20.58 11.25
C ARG A 30 1.39 19.67 11.38
N HIS A 31 1.04 18.99 10.30
CA HIS A 31 -0.15 18.12 10.24
C HIS A 31 0.17 16.63 10.41
N SER A 32 1.41 16.29 10.79
CA SER A 32 1.86 14.90 10.95
C SER A 32 1.60 14.01 9.73
N ILE A 33 1.70 14.58 8.52
CA ILE A 33 1.52 13.85 7.26
C ILE A 33 2.83 13.17 6.90
N THR A 34 2.80 11.85 6.77
CA THR A 34 3.96 11.04 6.36
C THR A 34 3.63 10.26 5.09
N VAL A 35 4.67 9.83 4.39
CA VAL A 35 4.50 8.83 3.32
C VAL A 35 4.37 7.47 4.00
N LYS A 36 3.29 6.75 3.72
CA LYS A 36 3.10 5.37 4.15
C LYS A 36 3.05 4.47 2.93
N THR A 37 3.67 3.29 3.04
CA THR A 37 3.47 2.22 2.06
C THR A 37 2.14 1.55 2.39
N VAL A 38 1.26 1.43 1.40
CA VAL A 38 0.04 0.63 1.55
C VAL A 38 0.47 -0.82 1.38
N SER A 39 0.33 -1.60 2.45
CA SER A 39 0.48 -3.05 2.41
C SER A 39 -0.90 -3.67 2.26
N GLY A 40 -1.02 -4.71 1.43
CA GLY A 40 -2.24 -5.54 1.34
C GLY A 40 -2.60 -6.15 2.69
N GLU A 41 -3.87 -6.56 2.81
CA GLU A 41 -4.58 -7.08 3.99
C GLU A 41 -3.78 -7.11 5.31
N SER A 42 -4.24 -6.34 6.29
CA SER A 42 -3.94 -6.67 7.69
C SER A 42 -4.79 -7.88 8.08
N GLY A 43 -4.28 -9.08 7.84
CA GLY A 43 -5.00 -10.32 8.11
C GLY A 43 -5.33 -10.45 9.60
N ASP A 44 -6.62 -10.33 9.94
CA ASP A 44 -7.20 -10.62 11.26
C ASP A 44 -7.42 -12.14 11.42
N ALA A 45 -6.46 -12.93 10.94
CA ALA A 45 -6.55 -14.39 11.00
C ALA A 45 -6.21 -14.84 12.42
N ASP A 46 -7.15 -15.55 13.05
CA ASP A 46 -6.92 -16.17 14.35
C ASP A 46 -5.80 -17.22 14.27
N CYS A 47 -4.74 -16.99 15.02
CA CYS A 47 -3.55 -17.85 15.01
C CYS A 47 -3.87 -19.31 15.40
N GLU A 48 -4.81 -19.53 16.33
CA GLU A 48 -5.18 -20.88 16.74
C GLU A 48 -5.89 -21.64 15.62
N THR A 49 -6.83 -20.98 14.94
CA THR A 49 -7.53 -21.54 13.78
C THR A 49 -6.58 -21.84 12.63
N VAL A 50 -5.62 -20.95 12.33
CA VAL A 50 -4.61 -21.17 11.30
C VAL A 50 -3.73 -22.37 11.64
N ASP A 51 -3.25 -22.45 12.88
CA ASP A 51 -2.42 -23.54 13.35
C ASP A 51 -3.14 -24.89 13.32
N ASP A 52 -4.42 -24.94 13.71
CA ASP A 52 -5.24 -26.14 13.63
C ASP A 52 -5.40 -26.61 12.18
N TRP A 53 -5.69 -25.67 11.26
CA TRP A 53 -5.86 -25.98 9.85
C TRP A 53 -4.57 -26.53 9.21
N ILE A 54 -3.42 -25.90 9.49
CA ILE A 54 -2.11 -26.35 8.99
C ILE A 54 -1.80 -27.77 9.46
N ARG A 55 -2.16 -28.11 10.70
CA ARG A 55 -1.84 -29.43 11.30
C ARG A 55 -2.82 -30.52 10.89
N ASN A 56 -4.11 -30.21 10.81
CA ASN A 56 -5.16 -31.21 10.74
C ASN A 56 -5.85 -31.32 9.37
N GLN A 57 -5.85 -30.25 8.56
CA GLN A 57 -6.60 -30.20 7.29
C GLN A 57 -5.65 -30.22 6.09
N LEU A 58 -4.59 -29.40 6.13
CA LEU A 58 -3.65 -29.24 5.02
C LEU A 58 -2.97 -30.55 4.60
N PRO A 59 -2.50 -31.45 5.51
CA PRO A 59 -1.79 -32.66 5.12
C PRO A 59 -2.64 -33.63 4.29
N ASP A 60 -3.94 -33.72 4.59
CA ASP A 60 -4.87 -34.56 3.84
C ASP A 60 -5.20 -33.95 2.47
N LEU A 61 -5.25 -32.62 2.37
CA LEU A 61 -5.53 -31.89 1.13
C LEU A 61 -4.39 -32.04 0.10
N ILE A 62 -3.14 -31.99 0.54
CA ILE A 62 -1.96 -32.11 -0.32
C ILE A 62 -1.50 -33.56 -0.51
N LYS A 63 -2.23 -34.52 0.06
CA LYS A 63 -1.87 -35.94 0.00
C LYS A 63 -1.87 -36.43 -1.45
N GLY A 64 -0.73 -36.95 -1.88
CA GLY A 64 -0.55 -37.48 -3.24
C GLY A 64 -0.05 -36.45 -4.26
N TYR A 65 0.15 -35.19 -3.86
CA TYR A 65 0.87 -34.19 -4.64
C TYR A 65 2.34 -34.15 -4.24
N GLU A 66 3.25 -33.99 -5.20
CA GLU A 66 4.63 -33.66 -4.88
C GLU A 66 4.73 -32.20 -4.45
N GLN A 67 5.72 -31.84 -3.66
CA GLN A 67 5.87 -30.47 -3.15
C GLN A 67 5.95 -29.41 -4.28
N LYS A 68 6.51 -29.78 -5.44
CA LYS A 68 6.57 -28.92 -6.64
C LYS A 68 5.20 -28.63 -7.26
N ASP A 69 4.20 -29.47 -6.98
CA ASP A 69 2.85 -29.38 -7.51
C ASP A 69 1.90 -28.64 -6.54
N VAL A 70 2.39 -28.28 -5.35
CA VAL A 70 1.65 -27.51 -4.34
C VAL A 70 2.11 -26.06 -4.40
N SER A 71 1.23 -25.16 -4.83
CA SER A 71 1.48 -23.72 -4.91
C SER A 71 0.47 -22.96 -4.05
N ASN A 72 0.94 -21.93 -3.35
CA ASN A 72 0.06 -20.95 -2.71
C ASN A 72 -0.40 -19.94 -3.78
N ALA A 73 -1.70 -19.69 -3.85
CA ALA A 73 -2.28 -18.63 -4.67
C ALA A 73 -3.07 -17.72 -3.73
N ASP A 74 -2.35 -16.96 -2.90
CA ASP A 74 -2.91 -16.04 -1.92
C ASP A 74 -3.38 -14.73 -2.55
N GLU A 75 -2.71 -14.26 -3.62
CA GLU A 75 -3.11 -13.06 -4.35
C GLU A 75 -3.31 -13.33 -5.85
N THR A 76 -4.50 -13.01 -6.35
CA THR A 76 -4.74 -12.79 -7.79
C THR A 76 -5.16 -11.35 -8.01
N GLY A 77 -4.17 -10.46 -8.14
CA GLY A 77 -4.41 -9.02 -8.32
C GLY A 77 -4.68 -8.65 -9.77
N LEU A 78 -5.90 -8.17 -10.08
CA LEU A 78 -6.18 -7.49 -11.35
C LEU A 78 -5.68 -6.04 -11.25
N PHE A 79 -4.51 -5.76 -11.80
CA PHE A 79 -3.91 -4.43 -11.75
C PHE A 79 -4.51 -3.46 -12.79
N TYR A 80 -5.74 -3.00 -12.55
CA TYR A 80 -6.36 -1.93 -13.34
C TYR A 80 -6.33 -0.61 -12.56
N ASN A 81 -5.65 0.41 -13.09
CA ASN A 81 -5.47 1.71 -12.42
C ASN A 81 -4.84 1.64 -11.01
N LEU A 82 -3.81 0.79 -10.84
CA LEU A 82 -3.00 0.71 -9.62
C LEU A 82 -2.69 2.10 -9.05
N LEU A 83 -3.20 2.34 -7.84
CA LEU A 83 -2.76 3.48 -7.05
C LEU A 83 -1.27 3.28 -6.73
N PRO A 84 -0.49 4.37 -6.59
CA PRO A 84 0.88 4.27 -6.15
C PRO A 84 0.95 3.52 -4.82
N SER A 85 1.90 2.59 -4.68
CA SER A 85 2.16 1.83 -3.45
C SER A 85 2.52 2.71 -2.23
N LYS A 86 2.67 4.01 -2.44
CA LYS A 86 2.99 5.02 -1.45
C LYS A 86 1.93 6.11 -1.47
N THR A 87 1.28 6.32 -0.33
CA THR A 87 0.30 7.39 -0.13
C THR A 87 0.75 8.35 0.96
N LEU A 88 0.22 9.57 0.97
CA LEU A 88 0.38 10.51 2.07
C LEU A 88 -0.74 10.25 3.08
N ALA A 89 -0.39 9.84 4.29
CA ALA A 89 -1.33 9.53 5.35
C ALA A 89 -0.94 10.24 6.65
N ILE A 90 -1.92 10.45 7.53
CA ILE A 90 -1.65 10.98 8.86
C ILE A 90 -0.88 9.90 9.64
N LYS A 91 0.11 10.34 10.42
CA LYS A 91 0.99 9.43 11.17
C LYS A 91 0.22 8.45 12.04
N SER A 92 -0.91 8.86 12.61
CA SER A 92 -1.78 8.04 13.47
C SER A 92 -2.60 6.98 12.73
N ASP A 93 -2.85 7.15 11.43
CA ASP A 93 -3.84 6.33 10.72
C ASP A 93 -3.25 4.99 10.34
N THR A 94 -3.98 3.91 10.55
CA THR A 94 -3.60 2.60 10.03
C THR A 94 -3.79 2.56 8.52
N CYS A 95 -2.80 2.06 7.79
CA CYS A 95 -2.92 1.86 6.34
C CYS A 95 -3.36 0.42 6.10
N HIS A 96 -4.59 0.27 5.61
CA HIS A 96 -5.12 -1.00 5.14
C HIS A 96 -5.16 -0.93 3.61
N GLY A 97 -4.44 -1.82 2.94
CA GLY A 97 -4.63 -2.11 1.52
C GLY A 97 -5.78 -3.10 1.35
N GLU A 98 -6.49 -2.97 0.23
CA GLU A 98 -7.33 -4.06 -0.30
C GLU A 98 -6.45 -5.14 -0.95
#